data_AF-Q2W0R1-F1
#
_entry.id   AF-Q2W0R1-F1
#
_cell.length_a   1.000
_cell.length_b   1.000
_cell.length_c   1.000
_cell.angle_alpha   90.00
_cell.angle_beta   90.00
_cell.angle_gamma   90.00
#
_symmetry.space_group_name_H-M   'P 1'
#
loop_
_entity.id
_entity.type
_entity.pdbx_description
1 polymer ?
#
loop_
_entity_poly.entity_id
_entity_poly.type
_entity_poly.pdbx_seq_one_letter_code
_entity_poly.pdbx_strand_id
1 'polypeptide(L)'
;MPDESISSWFTRTAAANGLRPGELYRIVQPGGDRNPRDLDRHADDCLLDLLAGKTGVPVDDLKHATFRRWAGRLFEHDDGLNKLVWLPPAGREGGRRCFGQQVCPWCLRADAQPYLRLNWRLSFSTTCPIHGRLLLDRCPSCAEPFSILRQDGRGAICCPGCGADLRDFTGDEPAFDTISVQRDLLGLIREGWRDLGDYGPVYSFVVLEILAQLLRLLAGGKHAHALRLWLAEQAPSLAVRPESLPRARDGALLTPRARGVLVAMAHWLLAEWPHRFVEAAKAAGMTSTDLRKRSVGEYPFAYAHAVDWHLKEPHKGDATEEIMVAAQMLHDHGQSASRQNLVALCGTKLGSMGGVADPVASGLPWGKGRYWKLDGVSPEVKAAARLAAHRAGEDVGPWLDALLRRMLGLCAIKTPFDRHDPDTITLDANVGCEG
;
A
#
# COMPACT_ATOMS: atom_id res chain seq x y z
N MET A 1 3.74 5.88 30.44
CA MET A 1 5.10 6.22 29.92
C MET A 1 5.03 6.93 28.58
N PRO A 2 5.76 8.04 28.37
CA PRO A 2 5.45 8.95 27.29
C PRO A 2 6.10 8.58 25.94
N ASP A 3 5.72 7.44 25.33
CA ASP A 3 5.90 7.06 23.91
C ASP A 3 6.09 5.55 23.69
N GLU A 4 6.50 4.80 24.71
CA GLU A 4 6.69 3.34 24.62
C GLU A 4 5.37 2.59 24.35
N SER A 5 5.44 1.53 23.53
CA SER A 5 4.30 0.64 23.30
C SER A 5 4.08 -0.34 24.45
N ILE A 6 2.83 -0.74 24.71
CA ILE A 6 2.50 -1.69 25.77
C ILE A 6 3.22 -3.02 25.57
N SER A 7 3.40 -3.49 24.32
CA SER A 7 4.13 -4.73 24.04
C SER A 7 5.61 -4.63 24.40
N SER A 8 6.23 -3.46 24.18
CA SER A 8 7.60 -3.17 24.61
C SER A 8 7.71 -3.16 26.13
N TRP A 9 6.85 -2.37 26.77
CA TRP A 9 6.85 -2.26 28.23
C TRP A 9 6.63 -3.62 28.89
N PHE A 10 5.64 -4.38 28.41
CA PHE A 10 5.33 -5.71 28.91
C PHE A 10 6.52 -6.67 28.77
N THR A 11 7.23 -6.61 27.65
CA THR A 11 8.43 -7.42 27.41
C THR A 11 9.57 -7.04 28.35
N ARG A 12 9.77 -5.75 28.60
CA ARG A 12 10.77 -5.26 29.58
C ARG A 12 10.39 -5.65 31.00
N THR A 13 9.12 -5.55 31.37
CA THR A 13 8.60 -6.00 32.67
C THR A 13 8.83 -7.50 32.85
N ALA A 14 8.60 -8.31 31.82
CA ALA A 14 8.91 -9.74 31.86
C ALA A 14 10.41 -9.98 32.09
N ALA A 15 11.27 -9.34 31.28
CA ALA A 15 12.72 -9.47 31.39
C ALA A 15 13.25 -9.05 32.78
N ALA A 16 12.74 -7.95 33.35
CA ALA A 16 13.10 -7.49 34.69
C ALA A 16 12.74 -8.48 35.81
N ASN A 17 11.80 -9.39 35.55
CA ASN A 17 11.40 -10.46 36.46
C ASN A 17 12.01 -11.82 36.10
N GLY A 18 12.95 -11.88 35.14
CA GLY A 18 13.56 -13.13 34.67
C GLY A 18 12.59 -14.02 33.88
N LEU A 19 11.55 -13.43 33.30
CA LEU A 19 10.49 -14.13 32.56
C LEU A 19 10.54 -13.79 31.07
N ARG A 20 10.09 -14.72 30.23
CA ARG A 20 9.69 -14.45 28.85
C ARG A 20 8.32 -13.77 28.83
N PRO A 21 7.98 -12.98 27.79
CA PRO A 21 6.67 -12.35 27.70
C PRO A 21 5.51 -13.36 27.80
N GLY A 22 5.61 -14.52 27.13
CA GLY A 22 4.59 -15.57 27.23
C GLY A 22 4.48 -16.22 28.61
N GLU A 23 5.52 -16.15 29.46
CA GLU A 23 5.47 -16.64 30.84
C GLU A 23 4.78 -15.62 31.75
N LEU A 24 5.15 -14.34 31.62
CA LEU A 24 4.46 -13.26 32.32
C LEU A 24 2.97 -13.23 31.98
N TYR A 25 2.62 -13.39 30.69
CA TYR A 25 1.23 -13.39 30.24
C TYR A 25 0.38 -14.46 30.92
N ARG A 26 0.92 -15.68 31.10
CA ARG A 26 0.22 -16.78 31.79
C ARG A 26 0.10 -16.56 33.30
N ILE A 27 1.05 -15.85 33.92
CA ILE A 27 1.00 -15.50 35.34
C ILE A 27 -0.07 -14.43 35.57
N VAL A 28 -0.12 -13.43 34.69
CA VAL A 28 -1.11 -12.34 34.77
C VAL A 28 -2.49 -12.88 34.41
N GLN A 29 -2.64 -13.64 33.34
CA GLN A 29 -3.93 -14.19 32.90
C GLN A 29 -3.88 -15.73 32.86
N PRO A 30 -4.14 -16.42 33.98
CA PRO A 30 -4.22 -17.87 34.02
C PRO A 30 -5.26 -18.40 33.01
N GLY A 31 -4.86 -19.35 32.17
CA GLY A 31 -5.70 -19.88 31.09
C GLY A 31 -5.69 -19.05 29.80
N GLY A 32 -4.95 -17.95 29.75
CA GLY A 32 -4.74 -17.15 28.54
C GLY A 32 -3.97 -17.89 27.43
N ASP A 33 -3.99 -17.34 26.23
CA ASP A 33 -3.30 -17.89 25.05
C ASP A 33 -1.79 -18.07 25.32
N ARG A 34 -1.21 -19.14 24.76
CA ARG A 34 0.23 -19.45 24.83
C ARG A 34 1.06 -18.46 24.03
N ASN A 35 0.48 -17.84 23.02
CA ASN A 35 1.14 -16.85 22.17
C ASN A 35 0.30 -15.57 22.17
N PRO A 36 0.54 -14.63 23.09
CA PRO A 36 -0.28 -13.42 23.17
C PRO A 36 -0.29 -12.73 21.81
N ARG A 37 -1.50 -12.31 21.39
CA ARG A 37 -1.68 -11.50 20.19
C ARG A 37 -0.96 -10.16 20.37
N ASP A 38 -0.94 -9.36 19.33
CA ASP A 38 -0.45 -7.99 19.35
C ASP A 38 -1.11 -7.18 20.48
N LEU A 39 -0.41 -7.05 21.63
CA LEU A 39 -0.93 -6.38 22.82
C LEU A 39 -1.14 -4.89 22.58
N ASP A 40 -0.43 -4.29 21.62
CA ASP A 40 -0.61 -2.88 21.26
C ASP A 40 -2.03 -2.61 20.73
N ARG A 41 -2.71 -3.63 20.21
CA ARG A 41 -4.11 -3.54 19.76
C ARG A 41 -5.09 -4.26 20.67
N HIS A 42 -4.75 -5.48 21.09
CA HIS A 42 -5.71 -6.42 21.67
C HIS A 42 -5.62 -6.57 23.19
N ALA A 43 -4.86 -5.73 23.88
CA ALA A 43 -4.91 -5.69 25.34
C ALA A 43 -6.31 -5.25 25.79
N ASP A 44 -7.04 -6.15 26.43
CA ASP A 44 -8.37 -5.89 27.00
C ASP A 44 -8.28 -5.13 28.34
N ASP A 45 -9.41 -4.57 28.80
CA ASP A 45 -9.43 -3.80 30.05
C ASP A 45 -9.05 -4.64 31.27
N CYS A 46 -9.47 -5.91 31.30
CA CYS A 46 -9.15 -6.83 32.40
C CYS A 46 -7.64 -7.03 32.56
N LEU A 47 -6.92 -7.26 31.46
CA LEU A 47 -5.48 -7.39 31.44
C LEU A 47 -4.79 -6.10 31.89
N LEU A 48 -5.25 -4.96 31.38
CA LEU A 48 -4.67 -3.65 31.72
C LEU A 48 -4.90 -3.28 33.20
N ASP A 49 -6.08 -3.53 33.74
CA ASP A 49 -6.41 -3.32 35.15
C ASP A 49 -5.57 -4.21 36.06
N LEU A 50 -5.36 -5.47 35.66
CA LEU A 50 -4.54 -6.40 36.43
C LEU A 50 -3.07 -6.01 36.42
N LEU A 51 -2.56 -5.57 35.26
CA LEU A 51 -1.20 -5.03 35.15
C LEU A 51 -1.03 -3.78 36.00
N ALA A 52 -2.01 -2.86 35.98
CA ALA A 52 -2.02 -1.67 36.82
C ALA A 52 -1.96 -2.04 38.31
N GLY A 53 -2.82 -2.96 38.76
CA GLY A 53 -2.86 -3.41 40.15
C GLY A 53 -1.56 -4.09 40.62
N LYS A 54 -0.87 -4.84 39.74
CA LYS A 54 0.38 -5.54 40.08
C LYS A 54 1.62 -4.66 40.00
N THR A 55 1.63 -3.65 39.15
CA THR A 55 2.84 -2.83 38.87
C THR A 55 2.77 -1.43 39.46
N GLY A 56 1.60 -0.96 39.88
CA GLY A 56 1.38 0.40 40.34
C GLY A 56 1.36 1.44 39.22
N VAL A 57 1.50 1.04 37.95
CA VAL A 57 1.36 1.95 36.81
C VAL A 57 -0.12 2.30 36.63
N PRO A 58 -0.49 3.59 36.49
CA PRO A 58 -1.89 3.96 36.26
C PRO A 58 -2.47 3.26 35.02
N VAL A 59 -3.70 2.77 35.11
CA VAL A 59 -4.35 2.07 33.99
C VAL A 59 -4.43 2.96 32.73
N ASP A 60 -4.67 4.26 32.90
CA ASP A 60 -4.74 5.20 31.78
C ASP A 60 -3.40 5.32 31.07
N ASP A 61 -2.28 5.22 31.79
CA ASP A 61 -0.94 5.21 31.22
C ASP A 61 -0.70 3.95 30.37
N LEU A 62 -1.23 2.81 30.81
CA LEU A 62 -1.17 1.56 30.04
C LEU A 62 -2.08 1.63 28.81
N LYS A 63 -3.29 2.18 28.94
CA LYS A 63 -4.21 2.43 27.82
C LYS A 63 -3.57 3.35 26.77
N HIS A 64 -2.89 4.42 27.19
CA HIS A 64 -2.16 5.33 26.30
C HIS A 64 -0.90 4.69 25.66
N ALA A 65 -0.40 3.58 26.19
CA ALA A 65 0.65 2.79 25.56
C ALA A 65 0.11 1.81 24.48
N THR A 66 -1.21 1.77 24.28
CA THR A 66 -1.88 0.98 23.22
C THR A 66 -2.37 1.88 22.07
N PHE A 67 -2.92 1.27 21.01
CA PHE A 67 -3.57 1.99 19.91
C PHE A 67 -4.79 2.81 20.34
N ARG A 68 -5.36 2.55 21.52
CA ARG A 68 -6.42 3.38 22.11
C ARG A 68 -5.99 4.84 22.25
N ARG A 69 -4.69 5.13 22.34
CA ARG A 69 -4.12 6.48 22.27
C ARG A 69 -4.62 7.30 21.07
N TRP A 70 -4.95 6.63 19.97
CA TRP A 70 -5.33 7.29 18.72
C TRP A 70 -6.81 7.08 18.34
N ALA A 71 -7.62 6.50 19.22
CA ALA A 71 -9.06 6.41 19.00
C ALA A 71 -9.68 7.82 18.91
N GLY A 72 -10.58 8.02 17.96
CA GLY A 72 -11.16 9.33 17.62
C GLY A 72 -10.20 10.32 16.94
N ARG A 73 -8.95 9.92 16.65
CA ARG A 73 -7.93 10.79 16.02
C ARG A 73 -7.31 10.17 14.77
N LEU A 74 -6.83 8.94 14.83
CA LEU A 74 -6.30 8.20 13.67
C LEU A 74 -7.37 7.35 13.00
N PHE A 75 -8.24 6.77 13.81
CA PHE A 75 -9.39 5.97 13.43
C PHE A 75 -10.55 6.34 14.34
N GLU A 76 -11.79 6.24 13.85
CA GLU A 76 -12.97 6.57 14.64
C GLU A 76 -13.19 5.57 15.78
N HIS A 77 -13.23 4.28 15.43
CA HIS A 77 -13.48 3.18 16.35
C HIS A 77 -12.67 1.93 15.96
N ASP A 78 -12.29 1.10 16.95
CA ASP A 78 -11.70 -0.22 16.73
C ASP A 78 -12.69 -1.30 17.18
N ASP A 79 -13.21 -2.09 16.24
CA ASP A 79 -14.10 -3.22 16.52
C ASP A 79 -13.36 -4.49 16.95
N GLY A 80 -12.03 -4.48 16.92
CA GLY A 80 -11.17 -5.62 17.23
C GLY A 80 -11.20 -6.75 16.20
N LEU A 81 -11.96 -6.60 15.10
CA LEU A 81 -12.20 -7.63 14.09
C LEU A 81 -11.59 -7.24 12.74
N ASN A 82 -11.82 -6.01 12.29
CA ASN A 82 -11.38 -5.52 11.00
C ASN A 82 -9.93 -5.03 11.06
N LYS A 83 -9.28 -4.81 9.91
CA LYS A 83 -7.95 -4.19 9.91
C LYS A 83 -8.08 -2.69 10.15
N LEU A 84 -7.36 -2.15 11.13
CA LEU A 84 -7.23 -0.71 11.28
C LEU A 84 -6.35 -0.13 10.17
N VAL A 85 -6.84 0.93 9.54
CA VAL A 85 -6.07 1.70 8.56
C VAL A 85 -4.87 2.32 9.29
N TRP A 86 -3.71 2.33 8.65
CA TRP A 86 -2.44 2.81 9.20
C TRP A 86 -1.82 2.00 10.35
N LEU A 87 -2.49 0.94 10.84
CA LEU A 87 -2.04 0.13 11.97
C LEU A 87 -1.96 -1.36 11.57
N PRO A 88 -0.95 -1.73 10.76
CA PRO A 88 -0.76 -3.12 10.37
C PRO A 88 -0.45 -4.01 11.58
N PRO A 89 -0.87 -5.30 11.54
CA PRO A 89 -0.50 -6.27 12.57
C PRO A 89 1.01 -6.46 12.63
N ALA A 90 1.52 -6.84 13.80
CA ALA A 90 2.95 -7.06 14.04
C ALA A 90 3.31 -8.54 14.23
N GLY A 91 4.53 -8.91 13.84
CA GLY A 91 5.09 -10.24 14.07
C GLY A 91 4.44 -11.32 13.20
N ARG A 92 3.71 -12.25 13.83
CA ARG A 92 3.05 -13.36 13.14
C ARG A 92 1.63 -13.54 13.64
N GLU A 93 0.67 -13.51 12.71
CA GLU A 93 -0.76 -13.68 13.00
C GLU A 93 -1.33 -14.82 12.15
N GLY A 94 -1.78 -15.91 12.78
CA GLY A 94 -2.29 -17.08 12.08
C GLY A 94 -1.30 -17.67 11.06
N GLY A 95 0.00 -17.68 11.40
CA GLY A 95 1.09 -18.15 10.52
C GLY A 95 1.55 -17.15 9.45
N ARG A 96 0.80 -16.07 9.22
CA ARG A 96 1.18 -15.01 8.26
C ARG A 96 2.24 -14.09 8.85
N ARG A 97 3.21 -13.68 8.04
CA ARG A 97 4.23 -12.68 8.42
C ARG A 97 3.62 -11.28 8.33
N CYS A 98 3.76 -10.50 9.40
CA CYS A 98 3.14 -9.19 9.55
C CYS A 98 4.21 -8.16 9.93
N PHE A 99 4.41 -7.17 9.06
CA PHE A 99 5.52 -6.21 9.15
C PHE A 99 5.13 -4.89 9.84
N GLY A 100 4.13 -4.93 10.73
CA GLY A 100 3.63 -3.73 11.39
C GLY A 100 4.44 -3.25 12.58
N GLN A 101 5.40 -4.03 13.07
CA GLN A 101 6.40 -3.55 14.02
C GLN A 101 7.61 -3.03 13.26
N GLN A 102 8.01 -1.80 13.57
CA GLN A 102 9.23 -1.19 13.05
C GLN A 102 10.18 -0.82 14.18
N VAL A 103 11.47 -0.68 13.87
CA VAL A 103 12.49 -0.26 14.84
C VAL A 103 13.50 0.70 14.21
N CYS A 104 14.10 1.57 15.03
CA CYS A 104 15.31 2.29 14.67
C CYS A 104 16.51 1.70 15.44
N PRO A 105 17.46 1.02 14.78
CA PRO A 105 18.65 0.47 15.43
C PRO A 105 19.44 1.48 16.26
N TRP A 106 19.59 2.71 15.77
CA TRP A 106 20.33 3.76 16.47
C TRP A 106 19.62 4.27 17.71
N CYS A 107 18.27 4.36 17.70
CA CYS A 107 17.52 4.64 18.92
C CYS A 107 17.74 3.53 19.94
N LEU A 108 17.62 2.25 19.53
CA LEU A 108 17.84 1.13 20.43
C LEU A 108 19.27 1.09 21.01
N ARG A 109 20.27 1.60 20.28
CA ARG A 109 21.65 1.72 20.77
C ARG A 109 21.83 2.88 21.75
N ALA A 110 21.16 4.00 21.51
CA ALA A 110 21.25 5.20 22.33
C ALA A 110 20.41 5.11 23.61
N ASP A 111 19.32 4.35 23.59
CA ASP A 111 18.43 4.14 24.73
C ASP A 111 19.18 3.41 25.86
N ALA A 112 19.19 4.00 27.07
CA ALA A 112 19.81 3.37 28.25
C ALA A 112 19.20 1.99 28.54
N GLN A 113 17.89 1.87 28.34
CA GLN A 113 17.20 0.60 28.26
C GLN A 113 16.39 0.56 26.95
N PRO A 114 16.76 -0.29 25.97
CA PRO A 114 16.12 -0.32 24.66
C PRO A 114 14.60 -0.58 24.76
N TYR A 115 13.82 0.23 24.04
CA TYR A 115 12.37 0.09 23.99
C TYR A 115 11.80 0.43 22.61
N LEU A 116 10.61 -0.13 22.29
CA LEU A 116 9.91 0.17 21.05
C LEU A 116 8.91 1.31 21.27
N ARG A 117 9.04 2.34 20.44
CA ARG A 117 8.15 3.50 20.46
C ARG A 117 6.85 3.14 19.74
N LEU A 118 5.72 3.50 20.33
CA LEU A 118 4.39 3.20 19.81
C LEU A 118 4.18 3.80 18.42
N ASN A 119 4.67 5.02 18.17
CA ASN A 119 4.54 5.68 16.86
C ASN A 119 5.27 4.95 15.71
N TRP A 120 6.20 4.04 15.99
CA TRP A 120 6.81 3.18 14.96
C TRP A 120 5.82 2.13 14.42
N ARG A 121 4.67 1.92 15.07
CA ARG A 121 3.58 1.07 14.59
C ARG A 121 2.76 1.69 13.46
N LEU A 122 2.83 3.01 13.29
CA LEU A 122 2.08 3.73 12.27
C LEU A 122 2.68 3.49 10.89
N SER A 123 1.88 3.06 9.91
CA SER A 123 2.43 2.67 8.61
C SER A 123 2.91 3.83 7.74
N PHE A 124 2.54 5.07 8.08
CA PHE A 124 3.14 6.28 7.50
C PHE A 124 4.41 6.73 8.23
N SER A 125 4.69 6.20 9.42
CA SER A 125 5.93 6.42 10.14
C SER A 125 7.00 5.49 9.58
N THR A 126 7.80 5.97 8.64
CA THR A 126 8.75 5.16 7.87
C THR A 126 10.20 5.55 8.11
N THR A 127 10.43 6.71 8.71
CA THR A 127 11.77 7.29 8.91
C THR A 127 11.90 7.73 10.36
N CYS A 128 13.02 7.40 10.99
CA CYS A 128 13.29 7.83 12.35
C CYS A 128 13.48 9.36 12.37
N PRO A 129 12.67 10.12 13.14
CA PRO A 129 12.78 11.57 13.18
C PRO A 129 14.04 12.07 13.91
N ILE A 130 14.68 11.21 14.71
CA ILE A 130 15.93 11.52 15.43
C ILE A 130 17.14 11.29 14.53
N HIS A 131 17.12 10.20 13.76
CA HIS A 131 18.30 9.67 13.08
C HIS A 131 18.30 9.87 11.56
N GLY A 132 17.19 10.27 10.94
CA GLY A 132 17.16 10.50 9.50
C GLY A 132 17.18 9.25 8.64
N ARG A 133 17.08 8.05 9.23
CA ARG A 133 17.18 6.77 8.53
C ARG A 133 15.83 6.06 8.50
N LEU A 134 15.61 5.28 7.44
CA LEU A 134 14.43 4.42 7.33
C LEU A 134 14.35 3.49 8.55
N LEU A 135 13.15 3.34 9.11
CA LEU A 135 12.91 2.32 10.12
C LEU A 135 13.05 0.94 9.45
N LEU A 136 13.46 -0.06 10.23
CA LEU A 136 13.46 -1.45 9.78
C LEU A 136 12.11 -2.08 10.16
N ASP A 137 11.49 -2.85 9.27
CA ASP A 137 10.25 -3.62 9.53
C ASP A 137 10.47 -5.15 9.54
N ARG A 138 11.69 -5.57 9.21
CA ARG A 138 12.15 -6.96 9.12
C ARG A 138 13.63 -7.03 9.45
N CYS A 139 14.08 -8.19 9.90
CA CYS A 139 15.50 -8.44 10.12
C CYS A 139 16.27 -8.39 8.79
N PRO A 140 17.34 -7.59 8.68
CA PRO A 140 18.17 -7.57 7.46
C PRO A 140 18.84 -8.91 7.15
N SER A 141 19.14 -9.75 8.15
CA SER A 141 19.81 -11.03 7.94
C SER A 141 18.89 -12.16 7.47
N CYS A 142 17.64 -12.21 7.93
CA CYS A 142 16.74 -13.35 7.65
C CYS A 142 15.31 -12.98 7.20
N ALA A 143 15.03 -11.68 7.05
CA ALA A 143 13.73 -11.13 6.67
C ALA A 143 12.55 -11.54 7.59
N GLU A 144 12.83 -12.03 8.79
CA GLU A 144 11.80 -12.30 9.81
C GLU A 144 11.20 -10.98 10.30
N PRO A 145 9.86 -10.84 10.37
CA PRO A 145 9.23 -9.67 10.96
C PRO A 145 9.58 -9.53 12.44
N PHE A 146 9.66 -8.30 12.92
CA PHE A 146 9.92 -8.06 14.33
C PHE A 146 8.70 -8.43 15.18
N SER A 147 8.98 -9.10 16.31
CA SER A 147 7.98 -9.53 17.27
C SER A 147 8.56 -9.42 18.67
N ILE A 148 8.18 -8.34 19.37
CA ILE A 148 8.72 -8.03 20.71
C ILE A 148 8.21 -9.02 21.77
N LEU A 149 7.01 -9.58 21.60
CA LEU A 149 6.46 -10.58 22.51
C LEU A 149 7.13 -11.96 22.38
N ARG A 150 8.01 -12.15 21.39
CA ARG A 150 8.79 -13.38 21.18
C ARG A 150 10.23 -13.29 21.68
N GLN A 151 10.59 -12.23 22.41
CA GLN A 151 11.92 -12.12 23.02
C GLN A 151 12.14 -13.17 24.12
N ASP A 152 13.40 -13.53 24.35
CA ASP A 152 13.81 -14.57 25.30
C ASP A 152 14.18 -14.03 26.70
N GLY A 153 14.02 -12.71 26.93
CA GLY A 153 14.17 -12.07 28.25
C GLY A 153 15.57 -11.51 28.55
N ARG A 154 16.51 -11.51 27.60
CA ARG A 154 17.92 -11.12 27.83
C ARG A 154 18.23 -9.62 27.74
N GLY A 155 17.23 -8.74 27.85
CA GLY A 155 17.42 -7.27 27.82
C GLY A 155 17.83 -6.67 26.47
N ALA A 156 18.42 -7.46 25.55
CA ALA A 156 18.59 -7.11 24.15
C ALA A 156 17.29 -7.34 23.36
N ILE A 157 17.06 -6.54 22.31
CA ILE A 157 16.00 -6.78 21.34
C ILE A 157 16.63 -7.49 20.16
N CYS A 158 16.36 -8.79 20.04
CA CYS A 158 16.92 -9.66 19.01
C CYS A 158 15.87 -10.08 17.99
N CYS A 159 16.33 -10.46 16.80
CA CYS A 159 15.50 -11.08 15.80
C CYS A 159 14.95 -12.44 16.31
N PRO A 160 13.62 -12.68 16.28
CA PRO A 160 13.03 -13.94 16.75
C PRO A 160 13.28 -15.12 15.79
N GLY A 161 13.90 -14.88 14.62
CA GLY A 161 14.22 -15.89 13.61
C GLY A 161 15.68 -16.34 13.67
N CYS A 162 16.63 -15.38 13.64
CA CYS A 162 18.06 -15.69 13.59
C CYS A 162 18.84 -15.30 14.85
N GLY A 163 18.22 -14.64 15.83
CA GLY A 163 18.89 -14.21 17.06
C GLY A 163 19.78 -12.97 16.95
N ALA A 164 19.96 -12.39 15.74
CA ALA A 164 20.75 -11.18 15.56
C ALA A 164 20.22 -10.01 16.40
N ASP A 165 21.12 -9.26 17.04
CA ASP A 165 20.78 -8.06 17.79
C ASP A 165 20.36 -6.94 16.84
N LEU A 166 19.19 -6.33 17.08
CA LEU A 166 18.69 -5.31 16.17
C LEU A 166 19.51 -4.01 16.20
N ARG A 167 20.35 -3.81 17.23
CA ARG A 167 21.24 -2.65 17.38
C ARG A 167 22.44 -2.69 16.44
N ASP A 168 22.76 -3.85 15.87
CA ASP A 168 23.91 -4.05 14.99
C ASP A 168 23.63 -3.62 13.54
N PHE A 169 22.36 -3.37 13.21
CA PHE A 169 21.96 -2.95 11.87
C PHE A 169 21.90 -1.43 11.72
N THR A 170 21.72 -0.99 10.47
CA THR A 170 21.46 0.40 10.10
C THR A 170 20.32 0.45 9.10
N GLY A 171 19.44 1.44 9.22
CA GLY A 171 18.45 1.74 8.20
C GLY A 171 19.09 2.53 7.04
N ASP A 172 18.59 2.31 5.83
CA ASP A 172 19.04 3.11 4.68
C ASP A 172 18.55 4.57 4.75
N GLU A 173 19.04 5.40 3.84
CA GLU A 173 18.51 6.75 3.61
C GLU A 173 17.15 6.70 2.93
N PRO A 174 16.18 7.54 3.33
CA PRO A 174 14.93 7.69 2.60
C PRO A 174 15.20 8.24 1.19
N ALA A 175 14.26 8.05 0.26
CA ALA A 175 14.43 8.54 -1.12
C ALA A 175 14.46 10.09 -1.21
N PHE A 176 13.82 10.76 -0.26
CA PHE A 176 13.73 12.21 -0.09
C PHE A 176 13.30 12.50 1.36
N ASP A 177 13.10 13.77 1.72
CA ASP A 177 12.62 14.13 3.06
C ASP A 177 11.18 13.64 3.33
N THR A 178 11.08 12.46 3.93
CA THR A 178 9.84 11.85 4.43
C THR A 178 9.50 12.30 5.85
N ILE A 179 10.44 12.96 6.55
CA ILE A 179 10.26 13.35 7.97
C ILE A 179 9.30 14.52 8.08
N SER A 180 9.36 15.49 7.17
CA SER A 180 8.41 16.61 7.13
C SER A 180 6.97 16.11 6.98
N VAL A 181 6.71 15.20 6.03
CA VAL A 181 5.41 14.56 5.83
C VAL A 181 4.98 13.78 7.07
N GLN A 182 5.87 12.97 7.65
CA GLN A 182 5.57 12.22 8.87
C GLN A 182 5.23 13.14 10.05
N ARG A 183 5.95 14.26 10.21
CA ARG A 183 5.70 15.25 11.26
C ARG A 183 4.35 15.92 11.08
N ASP A 184 4.00 16.29 9.86
CA ASP A 184 2.69 16.87 9.52
C ASP A 184 1.54 15.92 9.89
N LEU A 185 1.65 14.63 9.51
CA LEU A 185 0.62 13.62 9.83
C LEU A 185 0.51 13.34 11.34
N LEU A 186 1.64 13.35 12.07
CA LEU A 186 1.61 13.26 13.53
C LEU A 186 1.03 14.51 14.19
N GLY A 187 1.22 15.69 13.58
CA GLY A 187 0.57 16.94 13.96
C GLY A 187 -0.93 16.87 13.78
N LEU A 188 -1.39 16.41 12.61
CA LEU A 188 -2.80 16.17 12.30
C LEU A 188 -3.50 15.28 13.34
N ILE A 189 -2.85 14.18 13.76
CA ILE A 189 -3.42 13.30 14.80
C ILE A 189 -3.53 14.01 16.16
N ARG A 190 -2.56 14.86 16.48
CA ARG A 190 -2.51 15.59 17.76
C ARG A 190 -3.58 16.67 17.85
N GLU A 191 -3.73 17.46 16.79
CA GLU A 191 -4.77 18.48 16.66
C GLU A 191 -6.16 17.83 16.52
N GLY A 192 -6.20 16.74 15.78
CA GLY A 192 -7.34 15.86 15.56
C GLY A 192 -8.37 16.37 14.56
N TRP A 193 -8.02 17.42 13.82
CA TRP A 193 -8.78 17.93 12.69
C TRP A 193 -7.83 18.73 11.78
N ARG A 194 -8.29 19.05 10.57
CA ARG A 194 -7.61 19.96 9.64
C ARG A 194 -8.63 20.60 8.70
N ASP A 195 -8.37 21.83 8.30
CA ASP A 195 -9.13 22.48 7.22
C ASP A 195 -8.83 21.83 5.87
N LEU A 196 -9.87 21.43 5.14
CA LEU A 196 -9.78 20.76 3.85
C LEU A 196 -10.35 21.64 2.73
N GLY A 197 -10.02 22.94 2.73
CA GLY A 197 -10.45 23.90 1.72
C GLY A 197 -11.95 24.16 1.80
N ASP A 198 -12.66 24.08 0.68
CA ASP A 198 -14.11 24.33 0.61
C ASP A 198 -14.95 23.36 1.47
N TYR A 199 -14.36 22.24 1.88
CA TYR A 199 -15.00 21.29 2.81
C TYR A 199 -14.92 21.73 4.28
N GLY A 200 -14.14 22.78 4.59
CA GLY A 200 -13.96 23.33 5.93
C GLY A 200 -13.22 22.38 6.89
N PRO A 201 -13.47 22.48 8.22
CA PRO A 201 -12.79 21.64 9.21
C PRO A 201 -13.27 20.19 9.14
N VAL A 202 -12.32 19.28 8.94
CA VAL A 202 -12.56 17.84 8.85
C VAL A 202 -11.77 17.11 9.93
N TYR A 203 -12.38 16.15 10.62
CA TYR A 203 -11.70 15.32 11.62
C TYR A 203 -10.49 14.58 11.03
N SER A 204 -9.43 14.45 11.83
CA SER A 204 -8.17 13.87 11.38
C SER A 204 -8.30 12.44 10.86
N PHE A 205 -9.14 11.61 11.47
CA PHE A 205 -9.34 10.22 11.04
C PHE A 205 -9.97 10.16 9.65
N VAL A 206 -10.87 11.09 9.31
CA VAL A 206 -11.46 11.21 7.97
C VAL A 206 -10.41 11.62 6.95
N VAL A 207 -9.58 12.63 7.27
CA VAL A 207 -8.46 13.05 6.41
C VAL A 207 -7.48 11.90 6.16
N LEU A 208 -7.17 11.11 7.19
CA LEU A 208 -6.29 9.95 7.12
C LEU A 208 -6.91 8.79 6.34
N GLU A 209 -8.24 8.64 6.34
CA GLU A 209 -8.93 7.70 5.46
C GLU A 209 -8.84 8.10 3.99
N ILE A 210 -9.01 9.40 3.67
CA ILE A 210 -8.80 9.93 2.32
C ILE A 210 -7.36 9.65 1.87
N LEU A 211 -6.38 9.98 2.71
CA LEU A 211 -4.97 9.71 2.44
C LEU A 211 -4.72 8.22 2.18
N ALA A 212 -5.37 7.33 2.92
CA ALA A 212 -5.26 5.89 2.72
C ALA A 212 -5.89 5.41 1.40
N GLN A 213 -6.96 6.06 0.93
CA GLN A 213 -7.52 5.80 -0.41
C GLN A 213 -6.52 6.22 -1.49
N LEU A 214 -5.96 7.43 -1.39
CA LEU A 214 -4.95 7.92 -2.35
C LEU A 214 -3.73 7.01 -2.39
N LEU A 215 -3.23 6.59 -1.22
CA LEU A 215 -2.12 5.63 -1.14
C LEU A 215 -2.46 4.31 -1.84
N ARG A 216 -3.68 3.78 -1.69
CA ARG A 216 -4.09 2.54 -2.38
C ARG A 216 -4.10 2.69 -3.90
N LEU A 217 -4.60 3.82 -4.40
CA LEU A 217 -4.60 4.12 -5.84
C LEU A 217 -3.18 4.25 -6.40
N LEU A 218 -2.27 4.83 -5.63
CA LEU A 218 -0.86 4.94 -5.97
C LEU A 218 -0.13 3.60 -5.82
N ALA A 219 -0.45 2.78 -4.82
CA ALA A 219 0.24 1.52 -4.53
C ALA A 219 -0.07 0.40 -5.54
N GLY A 220 -1.28 0.40 -6.11
CA GLY A 220 -1.70 -0.63 -7.05
C GLY A 220 -2.98 -0.32 -7.80
N GLY A 221 -3.24 -1.09 -8.86
CA GLY A 221 -4.40 -0.91 -9.75
C GLY A 221 -3.98 -0.62 -11.19
N LYS A 222 -4.98 -0.46 -12.07
CA LYS A 222 -4.74 -0.21 -13.50
C LYS A 222 -4.08 1.15 -13.76
N HIS A 223 -4.43 2.15 -12.95
CA HIS A 223 -4.02 3.55 -13.14
C HIS A 223 -2.82 3.98 -12.28
N ALA A 224 -2.34 3.11 -11.38
CA ALA A 224 -1.28 3.45 -10.43
C ALA A 224 0.00 3.96 -11.11
N HIS A 225 0.39 3.35 -12.24
CA HIS A 225 1.59 3.78 -12.97
C HIS A 225 1.42 5.17 -13.60
N ALA A 226 0.28 5.41 -14.26
CA ALA A 226 -0.02 6.71 -14.86
C ALA A 226 -0.08 7.83 -13.80
N LEU A 227 -0.72 7.58 -12.65
CA LEU A 227 -0.75 8.52 -11.53
C LEU A 227 0.66 8.87 -11.02
N ARG A 228 1.53 7.87 -10.84
CA ARG A 228 2.91 8.09 -10.36
C ARG A 228 3.73 8.89 -11.38
N LEU A 229 3.57 8.61 -12.68
CA LEU A 229 4.28 9.35 -13.74
C LEU A 229 3.84 10.80 -13.79
N TRP A 230 2.53 11.04 -13.84
CA TRP A 230 1.98 12.39 -13.83
C TRP A 230 2.43 13.18 -12.60
N LEU A 231 2.40 12.56 -11.41
CA LEU A 231 2.86 13.20 -10.18
C LEU A 231 4.36 13.52 -10.22
N ALA A 232 5.19 12.61 -10.74
CA ALA A 232 6.62 12.86 -10.90
C ALA A 232 6.91 14.03 -11.85
N GLU A 233 6.06 14.28 -12.84
CA GLU A 233 6.15 15.46 -13.73
C GLU A 233 5.75 16.75 -12.98
N GLN A 234 4.67 16.72 -12.19
CA GLN A 234 4.20 17.90 -11.44
C GLN A 234 5.04 18.22 -10.20
N ALA A 235 5.65 17.21 -9.59
CA ALA A 235 6.48 17.32 -8.39
C ALA A 235 7.79 16.52 -8.56
N PRO A 236 8.78 17.07 -9.29
CA PRO A 236 10.06 16.38 -9.56
C PRO A 236 10.82 15.96 -8.30
N SER A 237 10.62 16.64 -7.17
CA SER A 237 11.22 16.29 -5.87
C SER A 237 10.71 14.97 -5.29
N LEU A 238 9.55 14.47 -5.75
CA LEU A 238 8.97 13.19 -5.36
C LEU A 238 9.20 12.09 -6.41
N ALA A 239 9.91 12.39 -7.49
CA ALA A 239 10.15 11.45 -8.57
C ALA A 239 11.08 10.32 -8.13
N VAL A 240 10.66 9.08 -8.38
CA VAL A 240 11.47 7.88 -8.17
C VAL A 240 11.37 6.95 -9.36
N ARG A 241 12.36 6.08 -9.54
CA ARG A 241 12.34 5.03 -10.58
C ARG A 241 11.11 4.13 -10.40
N PRO A 242 10.26 3.89 -11.42
CA PRO A 242 9.05 3.09 -11.29
C PRO A 242 9.30 1.68 -10.72
N GLU A 243 10.45 1.08 -11.02
CA GLU A 243 10.88 -0.25 -10.59
C GLU A 243 11.10 -0.31 -9.06
N SER A 244 11.37 0.82 -8.42
CA SER A 244 11.56 0.92 -6.97
C SER A 244 10.28 0.77 -6.16
N LEU A 245 9.11 0.85 -6.82
CA LEU A 245 7.80 0.81 -6.17
C LEU A 245 7.00 -0.43 -6.60
N PRO A 246 7.06 -1.53 -5.82
CA PRO A 246 6.32 -2.74 -6.14
C PRO A 246 4.81 -2.47 -6.14
N ARG A 247 4.08 -3.20 -7.00
CA ARG A 247 2.62 -3.21 -6.95
C ARG A 247 2.19 -4.05 -5.74
N ALA A 248 1.42 -3.46 -4.84
CA ALA A 248 0.86 -4.18 -3.70
C ALA A 248 -0.64 -3.93 -3.59
N ARG A 249 -1.39 -4.99 -3.27
CA ARG A 249 -2.81 -4.88 -2.92
C ARG A 249 -3.00 -4.38 -1.48
N ASP A 250 -2.07 -4.70 -0.60
CA ASP A 250 -2.05 -4.28 0.80
C ASP A 250 -0.80 -3.45 1.06
N GLY A 251 -0.98 -2.16 1.39
CA GLY A 251 0.12 -1.25 1.69
C GLY A 251 0.94 -1.69 2.91
N ALA A 252 0.40 -2.52 3.79
CA ALA A 252 1.11 -3.08 4.94
C ALA A 252 2.24 -4.05 4.54
N LEU A 253 2.24 -4.56 3.30
CA LEU A 253 3.29 -5.46 2.79
C LEU A 253 4.46 -4.71 2.15
N LEU A 254 4.31 -3.39 1.94
CA LEU A 254 5.34 -2.56 1.35
C LEU A 254 6.44 -2.24 2.36
N THR A 255 7.69 -2.22 1.87
CA THR A 255 8.84 -1.81 2.69
C THR A 255 8.69 -0.37 3.18
N PRO A 256 9.36 0.02 4.28
CA PRO A 256 9.39 1.40 4.77
C PRO A 256 9.76 2.41 3.67
N ARG A 257 10.71 2.07 2.79
CA ARG A 257 11.08 2.90 1.62
C ARG A 257 9.88 3.15 0.69
N ALA A 258 9.23 2.07 0.23
CA ALA A 258 8.11 2.19 -0.71
C ALA A 258 6.90 2.88 -0.06
N ARG A 259 6.62 2.60 1.21
CA ARG A 259 5.57 3.29 1.98
C ARG A 259 5.87 4.78 2.11
N GLY A 260 7.10 5.16 2.46
CA GLY A 260 7.49 6.56 2.63
C GLY A 260 7.26 7.37 1.34
N VAL A 261 7.63 6.79 0.20
CA VAL A 261 7.39 7.44 -1.10
C VAL A 261 5.90 7.59 -1.40
N LEU A 262 5.13 6.51 -1.28
CA LEU A 262 3.71 6.54 -1.62
C LEU A 262 2.89 7.41 -0.66
N VAL A 263 3.28 7.47 0.61
CA VAL A 263 2.68 8.38 1.60
C VAL A 263 2.97 9.83 1.24
N ALA A 264 4.20 10.17 0.86
CA ALA A 264 4.51 11.53 0.44
C ALA A 264 3.78 11.94 -0.85
N MET A 265 3.67 11.03 -1.82
CA MET A 265 2.85 11.24 -3.03
C MET A 265 1.37 11.44 -2.68
N ALA A 266 0.80 10.59 -1.82
CA ALA A 266 -0.57 10.72 -1.37
C ALA A 266 -0.82 12.02 -0.60
N HIS A 267 0.15 12.43 0.23
CA HIS A 267 0.11 13.68 1.00
C HIS A 267 0.16 14.89 0.07
N TRP A 268 0.98 14.85 -0.98
CA TRP A 268 1.04 15.90 -1.99
C TRP A 268 -0.27 16.04 -2.79
N LEU A 269 -0.94 14.92 -3.13
CA LEU A 269 -2.25 14.92 -3.78
C LEU A 269 -3.37 15.44 -2.86
N LEU A 270 -3.22 15.21 -1.55
CA LEU A 270 -4.14 15.68 -0.54
C LEU A 270 -3.99 17.19 -0.28
N ALA A 271 -2.82 17.77 -0.54
CA ALA A 271 -2.64 19.21 -0.50
C ALA A 271 -3.54 19.89 -1.55
N GLU A 272 -4.13 21.04 -1.18
CA GLU A 272 -5.09 21.77 -2.03
C GLU A 272 -6.32 20.93 -2.44
N TRP A 273 -6.78 20.06 -1.54
CA TRP A 273 -7.91 19.16 -1.80
C TRP A 273 -9.15 19.92 -2.33
N PRO A 274 -9.81 19.43 -3.40
CA PRO A 274 -9.56 18.18 -4.14
C PRO A 274 -8.76 18.37 -5.45
N HIS A 275 -8.23 19.58 -5.71
CA HIS A 275 -7.77 20.03 -7.02
C HIS A 275 -6.68 19.13 -7.62
N ARG A 276 -5.56 18.95 -6.91
CA ARG A 276 -4.42 18.13 -7.38
C ARG A 276 -4.83 16.69 -7.65
N PHE A 277 -5.66 16.10 -6.79
CA PHE A 277 -6.19 14.76 -6.99
C PHE A 277 -7.07 14.64 -8.23
N VAL A 278 -7.99 15.59 -8.43
CA VAL A 278 -8.90 15.60 -9.58
C VAL A 278 -8.14 15.76 -10.89
N GLU A 279 -7.15 16.64 -10.94
CA GLU A 279 -6.28 16.79 -12.13
C GLU A 279 -5.50 15.52 -12.43
N ALA A 280 -4.86 14.93 -11.42
CA ALA A 280 -4.15 13.66 -11.56
C ALA A 280 -5.07 12.55 -12.09
N ALA A 281 -6.27 12.45 -11.54
CA ALA A 281 -7.25 11.45 -11.92
C ALA A 281 -7.73 11.64 -13.37
N LYS A 282 -8.01 12.88 -13.79
CA LYS A 282 -8.37 13.21 -15.19
C LYS A 282 -7.24 12.88 -16.16
N ALA A 283 -6.01 13.28 -15.83
CA ALA A 283 -4.83 13.00 -16.66
C ALA A 283 -4.56 11.50 -16.79
N ALA A 284 -4.79 10.73 -15.72
CA ALA A 284 -4.69 9.27 -15.74
C ALA A 284 -5.91 8.56 -16.37
N GLY A 285 -6.92 9.29 -16.86
CA GLY A 285 -8.13 8.72 -17.48
C GLY A 285 -9.01 7.93 -16.49
N MET A 286 -9.05 8.36 -15.23
CA MET A 286 -9.86 7.74 -14.19
C MET A 286 -11.28 8.31 -14.19
N THR A 287 -12.26 7.43 -14.01
CA THR A 287 -13.67 7.80 -13.84
C THR A 287 -14.14 7.51 -12.42
N SER A 288 -15.33 7.99 -12.06
CA SER A 288 -15.94 7.69 -10.75
C SER A 288 -16.08 6.18 -10.47
N THR A 289 -16.33 5.35 -11.50
CA THR A 289 -16.44 3.89 -11.36
C THR A 289 -15.10 3.22 -11.08
N ASP A 290 -13.99 3.84 -11.46
CA ASP A 290 -12.65 3.37 -11.11
C ASP A 290 -12.28 3.65 -9.65
N LEU A 291 -12.88 4.70 -9.07
CA LEU A 291 -12.55 5.28 -7.77
C LEU A 291 -13.54 4.88 -6.67
N ARG A 292 -14.79 4.57 -7.02
CA ARG A 292 -15.86 4.09 -6.13
C ARG A 292 -16.24 2.65 -6.47
N LYS A 293 -15.52 1.70 -5.88
CA LYS A 293 -15.76 0.25 -6.06
C LYS A 293 -16.59 -0.38 -4.95
N ARG A 294 -16.77 0.33 -3.84
CA ARG A 294 -17.49 -0.16 -2.66
C ARG A 294 -18.83 0.56 -2.52
N SER A 295 -19.68 0.05 -1.62
CA SER A 295 -21.04 0.53 -1.44
C SER A 295 -21.10 1.97 -0.87
N VAL A 296 -22.28 2.61 -0.95
CA VAL A 296 -22.52 3.95 -0.40
C VAL A 296 -22.34 3.89 1.13
N GLY A 297 -21.60 4.84 1.70
CA GLY A 297 -21.26 4.87 3.13
C GLY A 297 -19.86 4.36 3.47
N GLU A 298 -19.17 3.69 2.54
CA GLU A 298 -17.80 3.18 2.75
C GLU A 298 -16.67 4.18 2.40
N TYR A 299 -17.04 5.41 2.04
CA TYR A 299 -16.10 6.46 1.67
C TYR A 299 -16.39 7.74 2.45
N PRO A 300 -15.34 8.43 2.94
CA PRO A 300 -15.46 9.79 3.45
C PRO A 300 -16.26 10.70 2.50
N PHE A 301 -17.16 11.50 3.04
CA PHE A 301 -17.98 12.43 2.24
C PHE A 301 -17.12 13.30 1.32
N ALA A 302 -16.06 13.93 1.84
CA ALA A 302 -15.19 14.80 1.04
C ALA A 302 -14.47 14.05 -0.11
N TYR A 303 -14.20 12.76 0.04
CA TYR A 303 -13.69 11.92 -1.05
C TYR A 303 -14.78 11.56 -2.05
N ALA A 304 -15.91 11.05 -1.57
CA ALA A 304 -17.02 10.65 -2.43
C ALA A 304 -17.54 11.84 -3.26
N HIS A 305 -17.72 13.00 -2.63
CA HIS A 305 -18.14 14.23 -3.28
C HIS A 305 -17.13 14.69 -4.34
N ALA A 306 -15.82 14.74 -4.01
CA ALA A 306 -14.80 15.12 -4.99
C ALA A 306 -14.80 14.21 -6.23
N VAL A 307 -14.96 12.90 -6.03
CA VAL A 307 -15.02 11.93 -7.12
C VAL A 307 -16.32 12.07 -7.92
N ASP A 308 -17.47 12.13 -7.26
CA ASP A 308 -18.77 12.16 -7.92
C ASP A 308 -19.02 13.49 -8.64
N TRP A 309 -18.53 14.60 -8.10
CA TRP A 309 -18.73 15.92 -8.67
C TRP A 309 -17.80 16.19 -9.86
N HIS A 310 -16.54 15.75 -9.79
CA HIS A 310 -15.54 16.12 -10.79
C HIS A 310 -15.16 15.01 -11.78
N LEU A 311 -15.45 13.74 -11.47
CA LEU A 311 -14.98 12.57 -12.24
C LEU A 311 -16.12 11.61 -12.64
N LYS A 312 -17.36 11.92 -12.29
CA LYS A 312 -18.52 11.18 -12.78
C LYS A 312 -18.76 11.58 -14.23
N GLU A 313 -18.68 10.60 -15.12
CA GLU A 313 -19.16 10.81 -16.48
C GLU A 313 -20.65 11.13 -16.42
N PRO A 314 -21.16 12.04 -17.28
CA PRO A 314 -22.58 12.29 -17.39
C PRO A 314 -23.29 10.94 -17.51
N HIS A 315 -24.35 10.76 -16.73
CA HIS A 315 -25.13 9.54 -16.78
C HIS A 315 -25.68 9.42 -18.21
N LYS A 316 -25.02 8.59 -19.03
CA LYS A 316 -25.65 7.98 -20.18
C LYS A 316 -26.71 7.09 -19.55
N GLY A 317 -27.93 7.61 -19.40
CA GLY A 317 -29.04 6.89 -18.79
C GLY A 317 -29.25 5.53 -19.44
N ASP A 318 -30.19 4.76 -18.94
CA ASP A 318 -30.64 3.54 -19.62
C ASP A 318 -31.30 3.90 -20.96
N ALA A 319 -30.48 4.26 -21.95
CA ALA A 319 -30.88 4.67 -23.29
C ALA A 319 -31.32 3.44 -24.10
N THR A 320 -31.72 2.35 -23.44
CA THR A 320 -32.15 1.13 -24.11
C THR A 320 -33.32 1.42 -25.04
N GLU A 321 -34.28 2.25 -24.63
CA GLU A 321 -35.37 2.70 -25.51
C GLU A 321 -34.86 3.52 -26.70
N GLU A 322 -34.00 4.52 -26.47
CA GLU A 322 -33.42 5.35 -27.55
C GLU A 322 -32.57 4.51 -28.52
N ILE A 323 -31.85 3.52 -28.02
CA ILE A 323 -31.02 2.61 -28.82
C ILE A 323 -31.91 1.62 -29.58
N MET A 324 -33.03 1.17 -29.01
CA MET A 324 -34.02 0.36 -29.71
C MET A 324 -34.65 1.14 -30.86
N VAL A 325 -34.96 2.42 -30.65
CA VAL A 325 -35.45 3.30 -31.72
C VAL A 325 -34.37 3.51 -32.78
N ALA A 326 -33.12 3.75 -32.39
CA ALA A 326 -32.00 3.87 -33.32
C ALA A 326 -31.75 2.57 -34.12
N ALA A 327 -31.89 1.41 -33.47
CA ALA A 327 -31.80 0.11 -34.13
C ALA A 327 -32.92 -0.08 -35.16
N GLN A 328 -34.16 0.24 -34.79
CA GLN A 328 -35.30 0.20 -35.71
C GLN A 328 -35.10 1.14 -36.90
N MET A 329 -34.62 2.36 -36.65
CA MET A 329 -34.33 3.32 -37.72
C MET A 329 -33.28 2.80 -38.71
N LEU A 330 -32.23 2.13 -38.22
CA LEU A 330 -31.24 1.49 -39.09
C LEU A 330 -31.86 0.37 -39.93
N HIS A 331 -32.71 -0.47 -39.33
CA HIS A 331 -33.42 -1.53 -40.03
C HIS A 331 -34.37 -0.99 -41.11
N ASP A 332 -35.12 0.06 -40.81
CA ASP A 332 -36.05 0.69 -41.74
C ASP A 332 -35.33 1.30 -42.96
N HIS A 333 -34.06 1.69 -42.79
CA HIS A 333 -33.18 2.17 -43.86
C HIS A 333 -32.35 1.07 -44.52
N GLY A 334 -32.65 -0.21 -44.25
CA GLY A 334 -31.97 -1.37 -44.85
C GLY A 334 -30.54 -1.59 -44.35
N GLN A 335 -30.16 -1.01 -43.22
CA GLN A 335 -28.86 -1.21 -42.58
C GLN A 335 -28.97 -2.16 -41.38
N SER A 336 -27.89 -2.85 -41.02
CA SER A 336 -27.86 -3.63 -39.78
C SER A 336 -27.70 -2.71 -38.58
N ALA A 337 -28.39 -3.03 -37.47
CA ALA A 337 -28.23 -2.38 -36.19
C ALA A 337 -26.94 -2.87 -35.49
N SER A 338 -25.85 -3.01 -36.24
CA SER A 338 -24.55 -3.37 -35.70
C SER A 338 -24.09 -2.32 -34.69
N ARG A 339 -23.28 -2.73 -33.72
CA ARG A 339 -22.73 -1.81 -32.71
C ARG A 339 -22.00 -0.62 -33.35
N GLN A 340 -21.36 -0.82 -34.49
CA GLN A 340 -20.67 0.26 -35.22
C GLN A 340 -21.65 1.26 -35.82
N ASN A 341 -22.74 0.80 -36.43
CA ASN A 341 -23.77 1.66 -37.02
C ASN A 341 -24.55 2.41 -35.94
N LEU A 342 -24.85 1.75 -34.81
CA LEU A 342 -25.48 2.40 -33.65
C LEU A 342 -24.60 3.50 -33.05
N VAL A 343 -23.28 3.28 -32.95
CA VAL A 343 -22.35 4.31 -32.49
C VAL A 343 -22.24 5.46 -33.50
N ALA A 344 -22.25 5.16 -34.80
CA ALA A 344 -22.24 6.17 -35.86
C ALA A 344 -23.52 7.02 -35.84
N LEU A 345 -24.68 6.41 -35.60
CA LEU A 345 -25.98 7.09 -35.57
C LEU A 345 -26.19 7.89 -34.27
N CYS A 346 -25.89 7.31 -33.11
CA CYS A 346 -26.05 7.98 -31.81
C CYS A 346 -24.91 8.95 -31.47
N GLY A 347 -23.84 8.99 -32.28
CA GLY A 347 -22.66 9.85 -32.07
C GLY A 347 -21.82 9.53 -30.82
N THR A 348 -22.19 8.52 -30.03
CA THR A 348 -21.45 8.12 -28.83
C THR A 348 -21.65 6.64 -28.49
N LYS A 349 -20.68 6.08 -27.75
CA LYS A 349 -20.75 4.69 -27.28
C LYS A 349 -21.62 4.60 -26.02
N LEU A 350 -22.78 3.95 -26.12
CA LEU A 350 -23.68 3.68 -25.00
C LEU A 350 -23.51 2.21 -24.52
N GLY A 351 -23.62 1.98 -23.21
CA GLY A 351 -23.42 0.66 -22.61
C GLY A 351 -24.50 -0.36 -23.02
N SER A 352 -25.76 0.09 -23.09
CA SER A 352 -26.94 -0.68 -23.46
C SER A 352 -26.95 -1.15 -24.92
N MET A 353 -26.12 -0.57 -25.79
CA MET A 353 -25.98 -1.04 -27.19
C MET A 353 -25.55 -2.50 -27.28
N GLY A 354 -24.85 -3.04 -26.27
CA GLY A 354 -24.47 -4.44 -26.28
C GLY A 354 -25.63 -5.43 -26.20
N GLY A 355 -26.78 -5.02 -25.65
CA GLY A 355 -27.98 -5.87 -25.56
C GLY A 355 -28.93 -5.74 -26.76
N VAL A 356 -28.83 -4.63 -27.50
CA VAL A 356 -29.73 -4.31 -28.63
C VAL A 356 -29.06 -4.56 -29.99
N ALA A 357 -27.74 -4.41 -30.08
CA ALA A 357 -27.04 -4.47 -31.36
C ALA A 357 -27.09 -5.85 -32.02
N ASP A 358 -27.27 -5.85 -33.33
CA ASP A 358 -27.17 -7.07 -34.13
C ASP A 358 -25.77 -7.68 -34.04
N PRO A 359 -25.66 -9.02 -33.92
CA PRO A 359 -24.39 -9.70 -34.04
C PRO A 359 -23.84 -9.52 -35.46
N VAL A 360 -22.63 -8.96 -35.55
CA VAL A 360 -21.97 -8.65 -36.84
C VAL A 360 -21.52 -9.92 -37.59
N ALA A 361 -21.52 -11.08 -36.92
CA ALA A 361 -21.32 -12.40 -37.53
C ALA A 361 -21.82 -13.51 -36.59
N SER A 362 -22.20 -14.66 -37.16
CA SER A 362 -22.44 -15.91 -36.43
C SER A 362 -21.12 -16.49 -35.89
N GLY A 363 -20.51 -15.80 -34.93
CA GLY A 363 -19.33 -16.28 -34.21
C GLY A 363 -19.76 -17.13 -33.02
N LEU A 364 -19.12 -18.29 -32.84
CA LEU A 364 -19.24 -19.12 -31.63
C LEU A 364 -19.12 -18.25 -30.36
N PRO A 365 -19.82 -18.62 -29.26
CA PRO A 365 -19.81 -17.87 -28.01
C PRO A 365 -18.38 -17.56 -27.58
N TRP A 366 -18.16 -16.33 -27.10
CA TRP A 366 -16.85 -15.88 -26.63
C TRP A 366 -16.38 -16.74 -25.44
N GLY A 367 -15.56 -17.76 -25.74
CA GLY A 367 -15.25 -18.86 -24.81
C GLY A 367 -14.47 -18.44 -23.55
N LYS A 368 -14.94 -18.94 -22.40
CA LYS A 368 -14.19 -19.00 -21.14
C LYS A 368 -12.81 -19.64 -21.41
N GLY A 369 -11.75 -18.86 -21.24
CA GLY A 369 -10.37 -19.31 -21.48
C GLY A 369 -9.50 -18.35 -22.30
N ARG A 370 -10.08 -17.29 -22.87
CA ARG A 370 -9.30 -16.23 -23.54
C ARG A 370 -8.46 -15.43 -22.54
N TYR A 371 -7.16 -15.36 -22.79
CA TYR A 371 -6.26 -14.40 -22.15
C TYR A 371 -5.92 -13.37 -23.22
N TRP A 372 -6.48 -12.17 -23.09
CA TRP A 372 -6.46 -11.13 -24.12
C TRP A 372 -5.06 -10.78 -24.65
N LYS A 373 -4.01 -10.99 -23.84
CA LYS A 373 -2.61 -10.76 -24.24
C LYS A 373 -2.05 -11.80 -25.23
N LEU A 374 -2.77 -12.88 -25.51
CA LEU A 374 -2.39 -13.94 -26.45
C LEU A 374 -3.44 -14.14 -27.54
N ASP A 375 -4.36 -13.19 -27.76
CA ASP A 375 -5.34 -13.33 -28.84
C ASP A 375 -4.65 -13.41 -30.21
N GLY A 376 -5.08 -14.36 -31.06
CA GLY A 376 -4.41 -14.74 -32.31
C GLY A 376 -3.46 -15.94 -32.21
N VAL A 377 -3.05 -16.35 -31.00
CA VAL A 377 -2.19 -17.54 -30.78
C VAL A 377 -3.05 -18.80 -30.64
N SER A 378 -2.59 -19.92 -31.23
CA SER A 378 -3.32 -21.20 -31.20
C SER A 378 -3.54 -21.72 -29.76
N PRO A 379 -4.63 -22.47 -29.49
CA PRO A 379 -4.96 -22.95 -28.14
C PRO A 379 -3.86 -23.80 -27.49
N GLU A 380 -3.19 -24.64 -28.28
CA GLU A 380 -2.10 -25.51 -27.83
C GLU A 380 -0.89 -24.68 -27.35
N VAL A 381 -0.50 -23.67 -28.14
CA VAL A 381 0.62 -22.77 -27.81
C VAL A 381 0.27 -21.91 -26.59
N LYS A 382 -0.99 -21.47 -26.42
CA LYS A 382 -1.45 -20.77 -25.21
C LYS A 382 -1.32 -21.62 -23.95
N ALA A 383 -1.69 -22.89 -24.03
CA ALA A 383 -1.57 -23.81 -22.90
C ALA A 383 -0.11 -24.07 -22.52
N ALA A 384 0.75 -24.28 -23.53
CA ALA A 384 2.20 -24.41 -23.34
C ALA A 384 2.83 -23.15 -22.73
N ALA A 385 2.47 -21.96 -23.21
CA ALA A 385 2.96 -20.68 -22.69
C ALA A 385 2.54 -20.45 -21.22
N ARG A 386 1.29 -20.79 -20.86
CA ARG A 386 0.83 -20.74 -19.45
C ARG A 386 1.63 -21.68 -18.55
N LEU A 387 1.84 -22.91 -19.00
CA LEU A 387 2.59 -23.91 -18.24
C LEU A 387 4.05 -23.50 -18.08
N ALA A 388 4.66 -22.93 -19.11
CA ALA A 388 6.04 -22.45 -19.09
C ALA A 388 6.21 -21.21 -18.18
N ALA A 389 5.28 -20.24 -18.26
CA ALA A 389 5.27 -19.08 -17.35
C ALA A 389 5.09 -19.51 -15.89
N HIS A 390 4.15 -20.42 -15.62
CA HIS A 390 3.94 -20.95 -14.27
C HIS A 390 5.17 -21.72 -13.75
N ARG A 391 5.84 -22.51 -14.59
CA ARG A 391 7.12 -23.18 -14.22
C ARG A 391 8.24 -22.19 -13.93
N ALA A 392 8.22 -21.02 -14.57
CA ALA A 392 9.12 -19.91 -14.28
C ALA A 392 8.70 -19.07 -13.06
N GLY A 393 7.53 -19.34 -12.46
CA GLY A 393 7.00 -18.58 -11.33
C GLY A 393 6.44 -17.20 -11.72
N GLU A 394 6.15 -16.98 -13.00
CA GLU A 394 5.73 -15.69 -13.54
C GLU A 394 4.31 -15.73 -14.11
N ASP A 395 3.67 -14.56 -14.16
CA ASP A 395 2.48 -14.37 -14.97
C ASP A 395 2.84 -14.40 -16.46
N VAL A 396 1.90 -14.87 -17.30
CA VAL A 396 2.10 -15.04 -18.75
C VAL A 396 2.59 -13.78 -19.47
N GLY A 397 2.13 -12.60 -19.05
CA GLY A 397 2.49 -11.33 -19.69
C GLY A 397 3.99 -10.99 -19.56
N PRO A 398 4.51 -10.82 -18.32
CA PRO A 398 5.93 -10.61 -18.06
C PRO A 398 6.83 -11.68 -18.68
N TRP A 399 6.45 -12.95 -18.53
CA TRP A 399 7.20 -14.07 -19.08
C TRP A 399 7.31 -14.01 -20.61
N LEU A 400 6.22 -13.67 -21.30
CA LEU A 400 6.18 -13.55 -22.75
C LEU A 400 7.00 -12.35 -23.25
N ASP A 401 6.94 -11.20 -22.57
CA ASP A 401 7.73 -10.02 -22.95
C ASP A 401 9.24 -10.30 -22.79
N ALA A 402 9.64 -10.93 -21.69
CA ALA A 402 11.02 -11.34 -21.47
C ALA A 402 11.51 -12.35 -22.53
N LEU A 403 10.65 -13.32 -22.89
CA LEU A 403 10.95 -14.29 -23.94
C LEU A 403 11.12 -13.63 -25.31
N LEU A 404 10.19 -12.76 -25.71
CA LEU A 404 10.21 -12.07 -27.01
C LEU A 404 11.42 -11.15 -27.13
N ARG A 405 11.76 -10.41 -26.07
CA ARG A 405 12.96 -9.57 -26.05
C ARG A 405 14.24 -10.36 -26.30
N ARG A 406 14.39 -11.50 -25.61
CA ARG A 406 15.53 -12.39 -25.78
C ARG A 406 15.61 -12.94 -27.20
N MET A 407 14.48 -13.35 -27.78
CA MET A 407 14.42 -13.91 -29.14
C MET A 407 14.68 -12.88 -30.23
N LEU A 408 14.22 -11.64 -30.03
CA LEU A 408 14.35 -10.56 -30.99
C LEU A 408 15.64 -9.74 -30.81
N GLY A 409 16.51 -10.12 -29.86
CA GLY A 409 17.72 -9.38 -29.53
C GLY A 409 17.44 -7.96 -29.01
N LEU A 410 16.23 -7.69 -28.51
CA LEU A 410 15.86 -6.40 -27.96
C LEU A 410 16.44 -6.30 -26.55
N CYS A 411 17.28 -5.31 -26.30
CA CYS A 411 17.70 -4.97 -24.94
C CYS A 411 16.47 -4.69 -24.06
N ALA A 412 16.65 -4.79 -22.73
CA ALA A 412 15.66 -4.25 -21.78
C ALA A 412 15.31 -2.81 -22.18
N ILE A 413 14.04 -2.42 -22.05
CA ILE A 413 13.54 -1.12 -22.52
C ILE A 413 14.46 -0.01 -22.01
N LYS A 414 15.20 0.64 -22.91
CA LYS A 414 15.75 1.96 -22.65
C LYS A 414 14.56 2.91 -22.56
N THR A 415 14.22 3.31 -21.34
CA THR A 415 13.25 4.38 -21.10
C THR A 415 13.84 5.71 -21.59
N PRO A 416 13.06 6.80 -21.75
CA PRO A 416 13.52 8.06 -22.38
C PRO A 416 14.62 8.83 -21.61
N PHE A 417 15.26 8.20 -20.62
CA PHE A 417 16.17 8.82 -19.67
C PHE A 417 17.67 8.52 -19.92
N ASP A 418 18.03 7.89 -21.05
CA ASP A 418 19.43 7.71 -21.45
C ASP A 418 19.98 8.99 -22.11
N ARG A 419 20.34 9.97 -21.29
CA ARG A 419 21.44 10.91 -21.59
C ARG A 419 22.44 10.88 -20.46
N HIS A 420 23.19 9.79 -20.39
CA HIS A 420 24.61 9.78 -20.06
C HIS A 420 25.14 8.38 -20.35
N ASP A 421 25.91 8.27 -21.41
CA ASP A 421 26.77 7.12 -21.71
C ASP A 421 28.07 7.30 -20.93
N PRO A 422 28.43 6.40 -19.99
CA PRO A 422 29.72 6.42 -19.33
C PRO A 422 30.51 5.14 -19.67
N ASP A 423 30.63 4.76 -20.95
CA ASP A 423 31.57 3.70 -21.35
C ASP A 423 32.43 4.12 -22.54
N THR A 424 33.29 5.12 -22.32
CA THR A 424 34.57 5.22 -23.03
C THR A 424 35.66 4.71 -22.10
N ILE A 425 35.80 3.39 -22.01
CA ILE A 425 36.97 2.77 -21.37
C ILE A 425 38.00 2.48 -22.46
N THR A 426 39.04 3.30 -22.42
CA THR A 426 40.38 3.08 -22.96
C THR A 426 40.91 1.68 -22.64
N LEU A 427 41.32 0.95 -23.68
CA LEU A 427 42.21 -0.21 -23.55
C LEU A 427 43.64 0.24 -23.89
N ASP A 428 44.43 0.50 -22.86
CA ASP A 428 45.90 0.49 -22.96
C ASP A 428 46.42 -0.87 -22.48
N ALA A 429 47.17 -1.56 -23.34
CA ALA A 429 48.51 -2.08 -23.03
C ALA A 429 49.00 -3.04 -24.13
N ASN A 430 50.05 -2.59 -24.83
CA ASN A 430 51.27 -3.33 -25.16
C ASN A 430 51.17 -4.81 -25.54
N VAL A 431 51.34 -5.08 -26.84
CA VAL A 431 52.17 -6.18 -27.32
C VAL A 431 53.34 -5.55 -28.06
N GLY A 432 54.53 -5.69 -27.48
CA GLY A 432 55.79 -5.39 -28.14
C GLY A 432 56.30 -6.58 -28.98
N CYS A 433 57.29 -6.24 -29.79
CA CYS A 433 58.27 -7.09 -30.49
C CYS A 433 57.97 -7.52 -31.93
N GLU A 434 58.85 -6.98 -32.79
CA GLU A 434 59.51 -7.57 -33.97
C GLU A 434 58.81 -7.48 -35.33
N GLY A 435 59.49 -6.80 -36.27
CA GLY A 435 59.21 -6.79 -37.71
C GLY A 435 59.36 -5.42 -38.35
#